data_AF-A0A120IHW3-F1
#
_entry.id   AF-A0A120IHW3-F1
#
_cell.length_a   1.000
_cell.length_b   1.000
_cell.length_c   1.000
_cell.angle_alpha   90.00
_cell.angle_beta   90.00
_cell.angle_gamma   90.00
#
_symmetry.space_group_name_H-M   'P 1'
#
loop_
_entity.id
_entity.type
_entity.pdbx_description
1 polymer ?
#
loop_
_entity_poly.entity_id
_entity_poly.type
_entity_poly.pdbx_seq_one_letter_code
_entity_poly.pdbx_strand_id
1 'polypeptide(L)'
;MSDKVKQTLTNLLNHLNNSIKPVIVSKIMGLADAKAKLSPNGCKECKTQGKSRSKKSIGYALGDEVFSHTDFSLNGVMPLVWQRTYNSRLAAYDQGELGARWTSPLSTRFDLINEESGPILRHFDADGRSLDYPALAVGEHHQDRTEGLMLSRLDENLLTITRGHELLEVYERYESRFMLRMLKDRAGNTLALSYDAAGLLQQIDLSSGSSAKFERNAAGKISRISTPPSKELPAGRVLAEYSYNEHGDLISAKDEHGNQRDYQYKNHLITRYTDRTGRGVNLEWDGSSATSKAIREFADDGSNEIRLSWHDDLRLTTVRNAHGDETLYYFDALGYTYRIIYPDNSEEWLFRDDYKNLVKHVYPDGSSDRYEYDANDNLLLYIRPDDSTVQMAYDDKDQLIRITDPLGNIWLREYDDKGNLLKEIDPKQYATRYSYNP
;
A
#
# COMPACT_ATOMS: atom_id res chain seq x y z
N MET A 1 -13.48 -27.17 3.35
CA MET A 1 -14.33 -26.23 2.58
C MET A 1 -15.74 -26.78 2.64
N SER A 2 -16.73 -26.05 3.17
CA SER A 2 -18.10 -26.53 3.07
C SER A 2 -18.52 -26.47 1.60
N ASP A 3 -19.17 -27.52 1.10
CA ASP A 3 -19.56 -27.62 -0.31
C ASP A 3 -20.46 -26.44 -0.74
N LYS A 4 -21.10 -25.77 0.22
CA LYS A 4 -21.95 -24.60 0.01
C LYS A 4 -21.16 -23.37 -0.46
N VAL A 5 -19.95 -23.12 0.06
CA VAL A 5 -19.11 -21.97 -0.36
C VAL A 5 -18.47 -22.24 -1.72
N LYS A 6 -18.04 -23.48 -1.99
CA LYS A 6 -17.63 -23.89 -3.34
C LYS A 6 -18.75 -23.66 -4.33
N GLN A 7 -19.98 -24.09 -4.01
CA GLN A 7 -21.09 -24.02 -4.95
C GLN A 7 -21.57 -22.59 -5.23
N THR A 8 -21.54 -21.69 -4.24
CA THR A 8 -21.83 -20.26 -4.45
C THR A 8 -20.75 -19.57 -5.30
N LEU A 9 -19.47 -19.87 -5.06
CA LEU A 9 -18.36 -19.34 -5.88
C LEU A 9 -18.36 -19.93 -7.30
N THR A 10 -18.63 -21.23 -7.45
CA THR A 10 -18.74 -21.91 -8.75
C THR A 10 -19.93 -21.39 -9.57
N ASN A 11 -21.06 -21.05 -8.93
CA ASN A 11 -22.21 -20.47 -9.63
C ASN A 11 -21.96 -19.01 -10.08
N LEU A 12 -21.13 -18.25 -9.37
CA LEU A 12 -20.68 -16.92 -9.82
C LEU A 12 -19.65 -17.00 -10.96
N LEU A 13 -18.83 -18.05 -10.98
CA LEU A 13 -17.75 -18.25 -11.96
C LEU A 13 -18.24 -18.85 -13.29
N ASN A 14 -19.31 -19.65 -13.29
CA ASN A 14 -19.80 -20.35 -14.48
C ASN A 14 -20.50 -19.46 -15.54
N HIS A 15 -20.71 -18.16 -15.27
CA HIS A 15 -21.33 -17.25 -16.23
C HIS A 15 -20.34 -16.54 -17.18
N LEU A 16 -19.03 -16.73 -17.01
CA LEU A 16 -18.02 -16.00 -17.77
C LEU A 16 -16.90 -16.94 -18.20
N ASN A 17 -17.08 -17.67 -19.30
CA ASN A 17 -15.94 -18.08 -20.13
C ASN A 17 -16.36 -18.58 -21.50
N ASN A 18 -15.81 -17.98 -22.54
CA ASN A 18 -15.52 -18.67 -23.79
C ASN A 18 -14.28 -18.08 -24.49
N SER A 19 -13.18 -18.84 -24.38
CA SER A 19 -12.29 -19.28 -25.48
C SER A 19 -11.27 -18.34 -26.18
N ILE A 20 -9.99 -18.62 -25.86
CA ILE A 20 -8.86 -18.99 -26.76
C ILE A 20 -7.78 -17.93 -27.14
N LYS A 21 -6.60 -18.16 -26.51
CA LYS A 21 -5.16 -18.19 -26.91
C LYS A 21 -4.34 -16.93 -27.30
N PRO A 22 -3.01 -16.93 -26.97
CA PRO A 22 -2.23 -15.71 -26.68
C PRO A 22 -1.05 -15.47 -27.64
N VAL A 23 -0.64 -14.20 -27.83
CA VAL A 23 0.76 -13.84 -28.17
C VAL A 23 1.13 -12.48 -27.56
N ILE A 24 2.36 -12.47 -27.05
CA ILE A 24 3.18 -11.50 -26.34
C ILE A 24 3.41 -10.21 -27.15
N VAL A 25 3.73 -9.08 -26.49
CA VAL A 25 5.00 -8.35 -26.69
C VAL A 25 4.99 -6.98 -25.98
N SER A 26 5.95 -6.90 -25.06
CA SER A 26 6.62 -5.71 -24.54
C SER A 26 6.88 -4.62 -25.58
N LYS A 27 6.04 -3.58 -25.58
CA LYS A 27 6.40 -2.21 -26.03
C LYS A 27 5.46 -1.13 -25.44
N ILE A 28 4.81 -1.45 -24.32
CA ILE A 28 3.69 -0.67 -23.72
C ILE A 28 4.17 0.31 -22.63
N MET A 29 5.44 0.24 -22.18
CA MET A 29 5.96 1.05 -21.08
C MET A 29 6.17 2.55 -21.39
N GLY A 30 5.96 3.01 -22.64
CA GLY A 30 6.25 4.42 -23.01
C GLY A 30 5.12 5.42 -22.78
N LEU A 31 3.87 4.97 -22.59
CA LEU A 31 2.69 5.86 -22.53
C LEU A 31 1.77 5.60 -21.33
N ALA A 32 1.90 4.44 -20.65
CA ALA A 32 1.30 4.22 -19.33
C ALA A 32 1.88 5.17 -18.25
N ASP A 33 3.06 5.74 -18.52
CA ASP A 33 3.81 6.64 -17.65
C ASP A 33 3.13 8.02 -17.46
N ALA A 34 2.16 8.38 -18.31
CA ALA A 34 1.41 9.63 -18.18
C ALA A 34 0.30 9.55 -17.11
N LYS A 35 -0.28 8.36 -16.86
CA LYS A 35 -1.29 8.16 -15.79
C LYS A 35 -0.64 8.23 -14.40
N ALA A 36 0.62 7.79 -14.29
CA ALA A 36 1.39 7.83 -13.05
C ALA A 36 2.03 9.21 -12.74
N LYS A 37 2.21 10.07 -13.75
CA LYS A 37 2.81 11.41 -13.57
C LYS A 37 1.82 12.54 -13.29
N LEU A 38 0.52 12.34 -13.56
CA LEU A 38 -0.48 13.42 -13.54
C LEU A 38 -1.72 13.14 -12.67
N SER A 39 -1.77 12.04 -11.91
CA SER A 39 -2.80 11.81 -10.89
C SER A 39 -2.30 12.31 -9.53
N PRO A 40 -2.84 13.42 -8.97
CA PRO A 40 -2.58 13.81 -7.58
C PRO A 40 -3.36 12.93 -6.60
N ASN A 41 -4.36 12.16 -7.07
CA ASN A 41 -5.01 11.10 -6.30
C ASN A 41 -4.14 9.85 -6.18
N GLY A 42 -2.99 9.84 -6.86
CA GLY A 42 -1.88 8.94 -6.59
C GLY A 42 -1.15 9.26 -5.29
N CYS A 43 -1.73 10.06 -4.38
CA CYS A 43 -1.27 10.05 -3.01
C CYS A 43 -2.16 10.70 -1.93
N LYS A 44 -2.75 9.81 -1.11
CA LYS A 44 -2.78 9.99 0.34
C LYS A 44 -1.45 9.72 1.04
N GLU A 45 -0.38 9.52 0.27
CA GLU A 45 1.02 9.64 0.70
C GLU A 45 1.88 10.28 -0.42
N CYS A 46 1.79 11.60 -0.65
CA CYS A 46 2.40 12.21 -1.85
C CYS A 46 3.87 12.42 -1.69
N LYS A 47 4.59 12.59 -2.81
CA LYS A 47 6.05 12.86 -3.00
C LYS A 47 6.76 13.75 -1.97
N THR A 48 6.07 14.33 -1.00
CA THR A 48 6.58 14.54 0.35
C THR A 48 6.82 13.25 1.15
N GLN A 49 6.56 12.04 0.64
CA GLN A 49 6.88 10.76 1.29
C GLN A 49 8.37 10.72 1.64
N GLY A 50 9.22 11.35 0.81
CA GLY A 50 10.64 11.54 1.11
C GLY A 50 10.98 12.81 1.90
N LYS A 51 10.03 13.74 2.11
CA LYS A 51 10.23 14.97 2.91
C LYS A 51 9.72 14.81 4.35
N SER A 52 8.61 14.12 4.57
CA SER A 52 8.05 13.85 5.90
C SER A 52 8.54 12.53 6.48
N ARG A 53 9.52 11.90 5.82
CA ARG A 53 10.27 10.75 6.32
C ARG A 53 11.76 10.96 6.11
N SER A 54 12.58 10.22 6.85
CA SER A 54 14.00 10.12 6.57
C SER A 54 14.29 9.47 5.22
N LYS A 55 15.53 9.61 4.77
CA LYS A 55 16.00 8.97 3.54
C LYS A 55 15.86 7.44 3.59
N LYS A 56 15.92 6.82 4.78
CA LYS A 56 15.72 5.38 4.91
C LYS A 56 14.27 5.02 5.12
N SER A 57 13.56 5.54 6.13
CA SER A 57 12.10 5.36 6.29
C SER A 57 11.43 5.99 7.53
N ILE A 58 12.15 6.65 8.44
CA ILE A 58 11.57 7.16 9.70
C ILE A 58 10.52 8.22 9.41
N GLY A 59 9.27 8.00 9.81
CA GLY A 59 8.19 8.98 9.77
C GLY A 59 8.40 10.12 10.76
N TYR A 60 8.41 11.35 10.27
CA TYR A 60 8.64 12.54 11.10
C TYR A 60 7.43 12.97 11.91
N ALA A 61 6.24 12.40 11.67
CA ALA A 61 5.06 12.70 12.49
C ALA A 61 4.99 11.82 13.76
N LEU A 62 5.27 10.52 13.61
CA LEU A 62 5.08 9.53 14.67
C LEU A 62 6.37 8.87 15.16
N GLY A 63 7.50 9.12 14.51
CA GLY A 63 8.79 8.48 14.81
C GLY A 63 8.84 7.00 14.48
N ASP A 64 7.92 6.52 13.65
CA ASP A 64 7.81 5.15 13.18
C ASP A 64 8.85 4.84 12.11
N GLU A 65 9.51 3.69 12.19
CA GLU A 65 10.26 3.15 11.06
C GLU A 65 9.34 2.23 10.27
N VAL A 66 9.14 2.54 8.98
CA VAL A 66 8.29 1.74 8.07
C VAL A 66 8.98 1.49 6.75
N PHE A 67 9.43 0.25 6.51
CA PHE A 67 10.07 -0.12 5.26
C PHE A 67 9.56 -1.45 4.73
N SER A 68 9.72 -1.63 3.42
CA SER A 68 9.22 -2.78 2.69
C SER A 68 10.31 -3.52 1.92
N HIS A 69 10.19 -4.84 1.87
CA HIS A 69 11.07 -5.71 1.08
C HIS A 69 10.26 -6.71 0.26
N THR A 70 10.42 -6.67 -1.07
CA THR A 70 9.91 -7.70 -1.96
C THR A 70 10.86 -8.90 -1.96
N ASP A 71 10.30 -10.09 -1.75
CA ASP A 71 11.08 -11.34 -1.74
C ASP A 71 10.88 -12.15 -3.03
N PHE A 72 9.69 -12.13 -3.62
CA PHE A 72 9.46 -12.78 -4.91
C PHE A 72 8.24 -12.21 -5.62
N SER A 73 8.10 -12.56 -6.91
CA SER A 73 6.86 -12.37 -7.66
C SER A 73 6.48 -13.63 -8.44
N LEU A 74 5.20 -13.99 -8.43
CA LEU A 74 4.66 -14.97 -9.36
C LEU A 74 3.92 -14.25 -10.47
N ASN A 75 4.38 -14.49 -11.70
CA ASN A 75 3.81 -13.89 -12.89
C ASN A 75 2.36 -14.36 -13.10
N GLY A 76 1.53 -13.43 -13.52
CA GLY A 76 0.12 -13.61 -13.85
C GLY A 76 -0.41 -12.30 -14.41
N VAL A 77 -1.63 -12.31 -14.95
CA VAL A 77 -2.29 -11.06 -15.36
C VAL A 77 -2.50 -10.16 -14.14
N MET A 78 -2.94 -10.76 -13.03
CA MET A 78 -2.80 -10.23 -11.68
C MET A 78 -1.62 -10.94 -10.99
N PRO A 79 -0.43 -10.32 -10.92
CA PRO A 79 0.74 -10.95 -10.33
C PRO A 79 0.62 -11.01 -8.80
N LEU A 80 1.15 -12.08 -8.20
CA LEU A 80 1.39 -12.13 -6.77
C LEU A 80 2.75 -11.51 -6.49
N VAL A 81 2.77 -10.33 -5.88
CA VAL A 81 3.99 -9.70 -5.37
C VAL A 81 4.04 -9.92 -3.87
N TRP A 82 4.96 -10.77 -3.40
CA TRP A 82 5.12 -11.02 -1.98
C TRP A 82 6.11 -10.02 -1.39
N GLN A 83 5.56 -9.07 -0.64
CA GLN A 83 6.28 -8.01 0.04
C GLN A 83 6.04 -8.12 1.54
N ARG A 84 7.12 -7.92 2.31
CA ARG A 84 7.06 -7.78 3.76
C ARG A 84 7.22 -6.32 4.13
N THR A 85 6.33 -5.79 4.96
CA THR A 85 6.38 -4.43 5.49
C THR A 85 6.60 -4.51 6.99
N TYR A 86 7.68 -3.92 7.49
CA TYR A 86 7.86 -3.70 8.92
C TYR A 86 7.28 -2.33 9.28
N ASN A 87 6.55 -2.24 10.39
CA ASN A 87 6.13 -0.96 10.96
C ASN A 87 6.35 -0.98 12.48
N SER A 88 7.26 -0.14 12.99
CA SER A 88 7.65 -0.17 14.40
C SER A 88 6.50 0.07 15.38
N ARG A 89 5.38 0.66 14.95
CA ARG A 89 4.21 0.93 15.80
C ARG A 89 3.15 -0.16 15.77
N LEU A 90 3.30 -1.18 14.93
CA LEU A 90 2.27 -2.18 14.68
C LEU A 90 2.25 -3.32 15.72
N ALA A 91 2.03 -2.99 16.99
CA ALA A 91 1.99 -3.95 18.10
C ALA A 91 0.94 -5.06 17.92
N ALA A 92 -0.14 -4.79 17.19
CA ALA A 92 -1.18 -5.77 16.86
C ALA A 92 -0.66 -6.99 16.05
N TYR A 93 0.56 -6.89 15.50
CA TYR A 93 1.25 -7.96 14.79
C TYR A 93 2.52 -8.42 15.52
N ASP A 94 2.69 -8.16 16.82
CA ASP A 94 3.80 -8.73 17.60
C ASP A 94 3.79 -10.28 17.52
N GLN A 95 2.60 -10.88 17.41
CA GLN A 95 2.42 -12.33 17.20
C GLN A 95 2.22 -12.74 15.72
N GLY A 96 2.42 -11.83 14.76
CA GLY A 96 2.17 -12.05 13.34
C GLY A 96 2.99 -13.18 12.71
N GLU A 97 2.49 -13.75 11.61
CA GLU A 97 3.07 -14.93 10.97
C GLU A 97 4.47 -14.70 10.38
N LEU A 98 4.80 -13.46 10.04
CA LEU A 98 6.09 -13.02 9.52
C LEU A 98 7.03 -12.50 10.61
N GLY A 99 6.69 -12.71 11.88
CA GLY A 99 7.41 -12.17 13.02
C GLY A 99 6.83 -10.84 13.50
N ALA A 100 7.33 -10.37 14.65
CA ALA A 100 6.77 -9.20 15.31
C ALA A 100 6.78 -7.96 14.39
N ARG A 101 5.61 -7.34 14.24
CA ARG A 101 5.37 -6.09 13.49
C ARG A 101 5.68 -6.15 11.99
N TRP A 102 5.77 -7.36 11.45
CA TRP A 102 5.85 -7.60 10.01
C TRP A 102 4.49 -7.96 9.45
N THR A 103 4.14 -7.34 8.33
CA THR A 103 2.94 -7.59 7.55
C THR A 103 3.28 -7.86 6.09
N SER A 104 2.27 -8.25 5.34
CA SER A 104 2.25 -8.28 3.88
C SER A 104 0.96 -7.61 3.41
N PRO A 105 0.92 -7.03 2.19
CA PRO A 105 -0.34 -6.54 1.60
C PRO A 105 -1.47 -7.57 1.56
N LEU A 106 -1.15 -8.85 1.73
CA LEU A 106 -2.10 -9.97 1.75
C LEU A 106 -2.48 -10.42 3.16
N SER A 107 -1.99 -9.72 4.18
CA SER A 107 -2.26 -9.99 5.60
C SER A 107 -3.29 -9.02 6.20
N THR A 108 -3.98 -8.26 5.35
CA THR A 108 -5.02 -7.32 5.78
C THR A 108 -6.19 -8.06 6.41
N ARG A 109 -6.79 -7.43 7.42
CA ARG A 109 -7.94 -8.01 8.13
C ARG A 109 -8.75 -6.92 8.82
N PHE A 110 -9.97 -7.27 9.21
CA PHE A 110 -10.74 -6.48 10.16
C PHE A 110 -10.92 -7.25 11.46
N ASP A 111 -10.72 -6.58 12.58
CA ASP A 111 -11.09 -7.10 13.89
C ASP A 111 -12.41 -6.42 14.32
N LEU A 112 -13.42 -7.22 14.67
CA LEU A 112 -14.68 -6.72 15.23
C LEU A 112 -14.48 -6.52 16.74
N ILE A 113 -14.43 -5.27 17.17
CA ILE A 113 -14.13 -4.87 18.54
C ILE A 113 -15.40 -4.29 19.17
N ASN A 114 -15.74 -4.73 20.38
CA ASN A 114 -16.82 -4.14 21.15
C ASN A 114 -16.24 -3.09 22.11
N GLU A 115 -16.46 -1.81 21.82
CA GLU A 115 -16.09 -0.71 22.71
C GLU A 115 -17.31 -0.24 23.53
N GLU A 116 -17.09 0.60 24.55
CA GLU A 116 -18.17 1.16 25.37
C GLU A 116 -19.15 2.02 24.56
N SER A 117 -18.65 2.68 23.51
CA SER A 117 -19.41 3.48 22.56
C SER A 117 -20.21 2.65 21.54
N GLY A 118 -19.94 1.35 21.45
CA GLY A 118 -20.52 0.43 20.47
C GLY A 118 -19.48 -0.41 19.74
N PRO A 119 -19.93 -1.35 18.88
CA PRO A 119 -19.02 -2.16 18.08
C PRO A 119 -18.38 -1.33 16.95
N ILE A 120 -17.10 -1.58 16.68
CA ILE A 120 -16.34 -1.01 15.57
C ILE A 120 -15.67 -2.13 14.76
N LEU A 121 -15.32 -1.79 13.52
CA LEU A 121 -14.47 -2.60 12.65
C LEU A 121 -13.09 -1.93 12.56
N ARG A 122 -12.07 -2.52 13.19
CA ARG A 122 -10.69 -2.05 13.07
C ARG A 122 -10.00 -2.76 11.91
N HIS A 123 -9.73 -2.02 10.85
CA HIS A 123 -8.99 -2.49 9.68
C HIS A 123 -7.48 -2.39 9.91
N PHE A 124 -6.77 -3.48 9.68
CA PHE A 124 -5.32 -3.50 9.54
C PHE A 124 -4.99 -3.57 8.06
N ASP A 125 -4.49 -2.47 7.51
CA ASP A 125 -4.28 -2.33 6.06
C ASP A 125 -2.91 -2.87 5.61
N ALA A 126 -2.67 -2.80 4.29
CA ALA A 126 -1.46 -3.30 3.66
C ALA A 126 -0.19 -2.51 4.03
N ASP A 127 -0.36 -1.26 4.47
CA ASP A 127 0.71 -0.34 4.85
C ASP A 127 1.05 -0.46 6.35
N GLY A 128 0.36 -1.36 7.06
CA GLY A 128 0.55 -1.59 8.49
C GLY A 128 -0.06 -0.49 9.37
N ARG A 129 -1.07 0.22 8.85
CA ARG A 129 -1.88 1.19 9.62
C ARG A 129 -3.09 0.50 10.25
N SER A 130 -3.67 1.15 11.24
CA SER A 130 -4.94 0.72 11.85
C SER A 130 -5.98 1.82 11.64
N LEU A 131 -7.10 1.47 11.01
CA LEU A 131 -8.19 2.37 10.65
C LEU A 131 -9.49 1.88 11.28
N ASP A 132 -10.19 2.74 11.99
CA ASP A 132 -11.44 2.39 12.65
C ASP A 132 -12.64 2.81 11.81
N TYR A 133 -13.53 1.86 11.58
CA TYR A 133 -14.78 2.03 10.86
C TYR A 133 -15.98 1.74 11.77
N PRO A 134 -17.14 2.38 11.53
CA PRO A 134 -18.37 1.97 12.18
C PRO A 134 -18.68 0.51 11.85
N ALA A 135 -19.22 -0.23 12.81
CA ALA A 135 -19.76 -1.56 12.51
C ALA A 135 -20.99 -1.42 11.60
N LEU A 136 -20.94 -2.07 10.44
CA LEU A 136 -21.99 -2.01 9.43
C LEU A 136 -23.08 -3.05 9.69
N ALA A 137 -24.34 -2.71 9.43
CA ALA A 137 -25.41 -3.70 9.30
C ALA A 137 -25.26 -4.49 7.99
N VAL A 138 -25.93 -5.66 7.89
CA VAL A 138 -25.94 -6.43 6.64
C VAL A 138 -26.63 -5.61 5.54
N GLY A 139 -25.97 -5.50 4.38
CA GLY A 139 -26.37 -4.68 3.24
C GLY A 139 -25.88 -3.23 3.29
N GLU A 140 -25.27 -2.79 4.39
CA GLU A 140 -24.79 -1.43 4.56
C GLU A 140 -23.37 -1.25 4.00
N HIS A 141 -23.05 -0.01 3.64
CA HIS A 141 -21.74 0.40 3.14
C HIS A 141 -21.29 1.72 3.77
N HIS A 142 -19.97 1.90 3.83
CA HIS A 142 -19.31 3.12 4.28
C HIS A 142 -18.29 3.55 3.23
N GLN A 143 -18.43 4.78 2.76
CA GLN A 143 -17.47 5.39 1.84
C GLN A 143 -16.44 6.18 2.64
N ASP A 144 -15.20 5.70 2.62
CA ASP A 144 -14.06 6.42 3.16
C ASP A 144 -13.40 7.20 2.03
N ARG A 145 -13.85 8.46 1.90
CA ARG A 145 -13.31 9.40 0.92
C ARG A 145 -11.85 9.70 1.17
N THR A 146 -11.38 9.68 2.42
CA THR A 146 -9.97 9.90 2.78
C THR A 146 -9.10 8.69 2.45
N GLU A 147 -9.62 7.48 2.40
CA GLU A 147 -8.85 6.30 1.97
C GLU A 147 -9.14 5.87 0.52
N GLY A 148 -10.09 6.54 -0.14
CA GLY A 148 -10.48 6.23 -1.52
C GLY A 148 -11.10 4.84 -1.66
N LEU A 149 -11.82 4.39 -0.63
CA LEU A 149 -12.38 3.05 -0.57
C LEU A 149 -13.85 3.05 -0.17
N MET A 150 -14.55 1.99 -0.57
CA MET A 150 -15.90 1.68 -0.11
C MET A 150 -15.86 0.34 0.62
N LEU A 151 -16.13 0.38 1.93
CA LEU A 151 -16.32 -0.80 2.76
C LEU A 151 -17.79 -1.20 2.71
N SER A 152 -18.10 -2.47 2.44
CA SER A 152 -19.48 -2.97 2.40
C SER A 152 -19.60 -4.27 3.20
N ARG A 153 -20.72 -4.44 3.90
CA ARG A 153 -21.06 -5.70 4.58
C ARG A 153 -22.14 -6.42 3.79
N LEU A 154 -21.75 -7.46 3.07
CA LEU A 154 -22.66 -8.17 2.16
C LEU A 154 -23.58 -9.13 2.93
N ASP A 155 -23.05 -9.80 3.96
CA ASP A 155 -23.81 -10.69 4.84
C ASP A 155 -23.16 -10.78 6.25
N GLU A 156 -23.57 -11.75 7.06
CA GLU A 156 -23.04 -11.94 8.42
C GLU A 156 -21.55 -12.28 8.46
N ASN A 157 -21.02 -12.84 7.37
CA ASN A 157 -19.67 -13.40 7.24
C ASN A 157 -18.81 -12.71 6.18
N LEU A 158 -19.36 -11.85 5.33
CA LEU A 158 -18.62 -11.22 4.24
C LEU A 158 -18.55 -9.69 4.36
N LEU A 159 -17.31 -9.19 4.36
CA LEU A 159 -16.99 -7.79 4.11
C LEU A 159 -16.28 -7.67 2.76
N THR A 160 -16.46 -6.53 2.09
CA THR A 160 -15.69 -6.20 0.89
C THR A 160 -15.15 -4.79 0.97
N ILE A 161 -13.93 -4.59 0.49
CA ILE A 161 -13.39 -3.27 0.14
C ILE A 161 -13.38 -3.15 -1.38
N THR A 162 -13.93 -2.06 -1.90
CA THR A 162 -13.79 -1.68 -3.31
C THR A 162 -12.93 -0.42 -3.38
N ARG A 163 -11.83 -0.46 -4.15
CA ARG A 163 -10.94 0.69 -4.38
C ARG A 163 -11.13 1.18 -5.80
N GLY A 164 -11.97 2.21 -5.94
CA GLY A 164 -12.50 2.64 -7.24
C GLY A 164 -13.13 1.47 -8.01
N HIS A 165 -13.11 1.52 -9.34
CA HIS A 165 -13.55 0.39 -10.17
C HIS A 165 -12.39 -0.56 -10.55
N GLU A 166 -11.31 -0.60 -9.76
CA GLU A 166 -10.07 -1.29 -10.13
C GLU A 166 -9.85 -2.62 -9.39
N LEU A 167 -10.10 -2.62 -8.08
CA LEU A 167 -9.79 -3.74 -7.19
C LEU A 167 -10.93 -4.00 -6.20
N LEU A 168 -11.30 -5.27 -6.08
CA LEU A 168 -12.20 -5.79 -5.07
C LEU A 168 -11.42 -6.69 -4.11
N GLU A 169 -11.49 -6.38 -2.82
CA GLU A 169 -10.98 -7.20 -1.73
C GLU A 169 -12.18 -7.86 -1.02
N VAL A 170 -12.14 -9.17 -0.82
CA VAL A 170 -13.19 -9.93 -0.15
C VAL A 170 -12.64 -10.54 1.12
N TYR A 171 -13.32 -10.28 2.23
CA TYR A 171 -12.96 -10.79 3.55
C TYR A 171 -14.04 -11.71 4.07
N GLU A 172 -13.64 -12.85 4.63
CA GLU A 172 -14.53 -13.83 5.24
C GLU A 172 -14.30 -13.89 6.75
N ARG A 173 -15.40 -14.00 7.49
CA ARG A 173 -15.38 -14.06 8.94
C ARG A 173 -14.77 -15.36 9.45
N TYR A 174 -13.83 -15.21 10.36
CA TYR A 174 -13.24 -16.25 11.19
C TYR A 174 -13.26 -15.75 12.64
N GLU A 175 -14.15 -16.33 13.46
CA GLU A 175 -14.40 -15.89 14.83
C GLU A 175 -14.80 -14.39 14.91
N SER A 176 -14.01 -13.56 15.60
CA SER A 176 -14.17 -12.12 15.72
C SER A 176 -13.41 -11.31 14.66
N ARG A 177 -12.84 -11.97 13.65
CA ARG A 177 -12.03 -11.34 12.60
C ARG A 177 -12.62 -11.57 11.22
N PHE A 178 -12.41 -10.66 10.29
CA PHE A 178 -12.64 -10.87 8.86
C PHE A 178 -11.29 -10.91 8.16
N MET A 179 -10.93 -12.07 7.61
CA MET A 179 -9.63 -12.33 7.01
C MET A 179 -9.73 -12.20 5.49
N LEU A 180 -8.73 -11.60 4.84
CA LEU A 180 -8.70 -11.45 3.39
C LEU A 180 -8.75 -12.82 2.71
N ARG A 181 -9.72 -13.06 1.83
CA ARG A 181 -9.87 -14.34 1.10
C ARG A 181 -9.62 -14.24 -0.38
N MET A 182 -9.88 -13.07 -0.96
CA MET A 182 -9.73 -12.90 -2.39
C MET A 182 -9.43 -11.46 -2.72
N LEU A 183 -8.49 -11.27 -3.64
CA LEU A 183 -8.37 -10.05 -4.41
C LEU A 183 -8.83 -10.33 -5.83
N LYS A 184 -9.59 -9.41 -6.41
CA LYS A 184 -10.11 -9.51 -7.78
C LYS A 184 -9.93 -8.18 -8.49
N ASP A 185 -9.26 -8.19 -9.62
CA ASP A 185 -9.16 -7.01 -10.48
C ASP A 185 -10.43 -6.82 -11.34
N ARG A 186 -10.54 -5.67 -12.02
CA ARG A 186 -11.65 -5.38 -12.94
C ARG A 186 -11.83 -6.39 -14.07
N ALA A 187 -10.75 -7.04 -14.49
CA ALA A 187 -10.76 -8.03 -15.57
C ALA A 187 -11.24 -9.40 -15.08
N GLY A 188 -11.37 -9.58 -13.76
CA GLY A 188 -11.80 -10.80 -13.12
C GLY A 188 -10.66 -11.76 -12.79
N ASN A 189 -9.41 -11.35 -12.93
CA ASN A 189 -8.28 -12.11 -12.41
C ASN A 189 -8.28 -12.08 -10.90
N THR A 190 -7.83 -13.17 -10.28
CA THR A 190 -7.96 -13.34 -8.83
C THR A 190 -6.68 -13.82 -8.18
N LEU A 191 -6.46 -13.36 -6.95
CA LEU A 191 -5.60 -14.00 -5.95
C LEU A 191 -6.52 -14.57 -4.86
N ALA A 192 -6.58 -15.89 -4.70
CA ALA A 192 -7.40 -16.55 -3.69
C ALA A 192 -6.54 -17.08 -2.53
N LEU A 193 -6.90 -16.74 -1.30
CA LEU A 193 -6.16 -17.08 -0.09
C LEU A 193 -6.88 -18.19 0.69
N SER A 194 -6.16 -19.28 0.95
CA SER A 194 -6.65 -20.42 1.71
C SER A 194 -6.01 -20.46 3.10
N TYR A 195 -6.82 -20.58 4.15
CA TYR A 195 -6.39 -20.69 5.54
C TYR A 195 -6.66 -22.09 6.10
N ASP A 196 -5.88 -22.48 7.11
CA ASP A 196 -6.14 -23.70 7.88
C ASP A 196 -7.24 -23.51 8.93
N ALA A 197 -7.51 -24.57 9.69
CA ALA A 197 -8.53 -24.56 10.74
C ALA A 197 -8.18 -23.64 11.94
N ALA A 198 -6.93 -23.19 12.05
CA ALA A 198 -6.47 -22.23 13.05
C ALA A 198 -6.45 -20.78 12.51
N GLY A 199 -6.86 -20.57 11.25
CA GLY A 199 -6.89 -19.26 10.60
C GLY A 199 -5.53 -18.80 10.07
N LEU A 200 -4.57 -19.70 9.83
CA LEU A 200 -3.25 -19.36 9.30
C LEU A 200 -3.16 -19.62 7.78
N LEU A 201 -2.54 -18.71 7.03
CA LEU A 201 -2.48 -18.73 5.55
C LEU A 201 -1.73 -19.96 4.97
N GLN A 202 -2.41 -20.95 4.39
CA GLN A 202 -1.74 -22.13 3.81
C GLN A 202 -1.27 -21.95 2.37
N GLN A 203 -2.08 -21.27 1.55
CA GLN A 203 -1.84 -21.22 0.11
C GLN A 203 -2.47 -19.98 -0.52
N ILE A 204 -1.83 -19.46 -1.57
CA ILE A 204 -2.37 -18.45 -2.46
C ILE A 204 -2.41 -19.02 -3.87
N ASP A 205 -3.58 -18.95 -4.51
CA ASP A 205 -3.81 -19.40 -5.88
C ASP A 205 -4.11 -18.21 -6.80
N LEU A 206 -3.38 -18.14 -7.92
CA LEU A 206 -3.59 -17.14 -8.96
C LEU A 206 -4.56 -17.70 -10.01
N SER A 207 -5.40 -16.85 -10.61
CA SER A 207 -6.21 -17.24 -11.77
C SER A 207 -5.37 -17.69 -12.99
N SER A 208 -4.07 -17.37 -13.01
CA SER A 208 -3.10 -17.87 -14.00
C SER A 208 -2.75 -19.35 -13.83
N GLY A 209 -3.16 -19.98 -12.73
CA GLY A 209 -2.83 -21.37 -12.37
C GLY A 209 -1.53 -21.53 -11.57
N SER A 210 -0.76 -20.45 -11.37
CA SER A 210 0.37 -20.43 -10.44
C SER A 210 -0.11 -20.37 -8.99
N SER A 211 0.71 -20.83 -8.05
CA SER A 211 0.38 -20.77 -6.63
C SER A 211 1.61 -20.76 -5.73
N ALA A 212 1.42 -20.26 -4.52
CA ALA A 212 2.42 -20.21 -3.45
C ALA A 212 1.87 -20.93 -2.22
N LYS A 213 2.65 -21.84 -1.65
CA LYS A 213 2.39 -22.57 -0.41
C LYS A 213 3.27 -22.04 0.70
N PHE A 214 2.73 -22.05 1.91
CA PHE A 214 3.36 -21.48 3.10
C PHE A 214 3.61 -22.59 4.13
N GLU A 215 4.88 -22.83 4.40
CA GLU A 215 5.34 -23.75 5.44
C GLU A 215 5.69 -22.96 6.70
N ARG A 216 5.44 -23.55 7.87
CA ARG A 216 5.65 -22.91 9.16
C ARG A 216 6.61 -23.69 10.04
N ASN A 217 7.28 -22.97 10.93
CA ASN A 217 8.01 -23.57 12.04
C ASN A 217 7.08 -23.98 13.19
N ALA A 218 7.64 -24.58 14.24
CA ALA A 218 6.89 -25.04 15.41
C ALA A 218 6.22 -23.89 16.20
N ALA A 219 6.65 -22.64 16.03
CA ALA A 219 6.06 -21.46 16.64
C ALA A 219 4.94 -20.83 15.77
N GLY A 220 4.55 -21.48 14.67
CA GLY A 220 3.49 -21.00 13.78
C GLY A 220 3.91 -19.83 12.87
N LYS A 221 5.20 -19.50 12.80
CA LYS A 221 5.72 -18.46 11.88
C LYS A 221 6.01 -19.07 10.51
N ILE A 222 5.77 -18.34 9.42
CA ILE A 222 6.11 -18.76 8.07
C ILE A 222 7.63 -18.91 8.00
N SER A 223 8.14 -20.12 7.75
CA SER A 223 9.58 -20.38 7.63
C SER A 223 10.02 -20.54 6.17
N ARG A 224 9.10 -20.92 5.28
CA ARG A 224 9.40 -21.15 3.86
C ARG A 224 8.16 -20.92 3.01
N ILE A 225 8.35 -20.31 1.86
CA ILE A 225 7.33 -20.15 0.82
C ILE A 225 7.83 -20.87 -0.43
N SER A 226 6.98 -21.69 -1.05
CA SER A 226 7.34 -22.48 -2.23
C SER A 226 6.20 -22.59 -3.22
N THR A 227 6.48 -22.87 -4.50
CA THR A 227 5.44 -23.34 -5.41
C THR A 227 5.02 -24.77 -5.00
N PRO A 228 3.80 -25.23 -5.29
CA PRO A 228 3.46 -26.62 -5.06
C PRO A 228 4.39 -27.59 -5.79
N PRO A 229 4.57 -28.81 -5.25
CA PRO A 229 5.21 -29.90 -5.95
C PRO A 229 4.62 -30.11 -7.36
N SER A 230 5.48 -30.33 -8.34
CA SER A 230 5.09 -30.75 -9.69
C SER A 230 5.87 -32.00 -10.09
N LYS A 231 5.50 -32.64 -11.21
CA LYS A 231 6.27 -33.78 -11.75
C LYS A 231 7.70 -33.37 -12.11
N GLU A 232 7.88 -32.14 -12.58
CA GLU A 232 9.18 -31.58 -12.97
C GLU A 232 10.00 -31.12 -11.77
N LEU A 233 9.32 -30.65 -10.72
CA LEU A 233 9.96 -30.19 -9.49
C LEU A 233 9.23 -30.75 -8.25
N PRO A 234 9.55 -31.99 -7.83
CA PRO A 234 8.84 -32.68 -6.75
C PRO A 234 8.91 -31.98 -5.38
N ALA A 235 9.94 -31.16 -5.15
CA ALA A 235 10.10 -30.39 -3.92
C ALA A 235 9.48 -28.98 -3.98
N GLY A 236 8.92 -28.59 -5.13
CA GLY A 236 8.53 -27.20 -5.40
C GLY A 236 9.73 -26.26 -5.55
N ARG A 237 9.50 -25.09 -6.13
CA ARG A 237 10.51 -24.02 -6.22
C ARG A 237 10.43 -23.19 -4.95
N VAL A 238 11.55 -23.02 -4.25
CA VAL A 238 11.64 -22.11 -3.09
C VAL A 238 11.47 -20.68 -3.59
N LEU A 239 10.57 -19.94 -2.95
CA LEU A 239 10.27 -18.53 -3.27
C LEU A 239 10.79 -17.59 -2.17
N ALA A 240 10.78 -18.03 -0.91
CA ALA A 240 11.40 -17.30 0.20
C ALA A 240 11.66 -18.22 1.39
N GLU A 241 12.62 -17.85 2.24
CA GLU A 241 12.92 -18.54 3.51
C GLU A 241 13.16 -17.52 4.63
N TYR A 242 12.70 -17.84 5.84
CA TYR A 242 12.72 -16.94 6.98
C TYR A 242 13.19 -17.63 8.25
N SER A 243 13.96 -16.90 9.06
CA SER A 243 14.44 -17.35 10.37
C SER A 243 14.08 -16.34 11.46
N TYR A 244 13.80 -16.85 12.65
CA TYR A 244 13.31 -16.07 13.79
C TYR A 244 14.15 -16.30 15.04
N ASN A 245 14.19 -15.30 15.93
CA ASN A 245 14.72 -15.49 17.29
C ASN A 245 13.64 -16.08 18.22
N GLU A 246 14.01 -16.34 19.48
CA GLU A 246 13.11 -16.90 20.51
C GLU A 246 11.95 -15.96 20.90
N HIS A 247 12.07 -14.66 20.64
CA HIS A 247 11.01 -13.66 20.85
C HIS A 247 10.05 -13.55 19.67
N GLY A 248 10.29 -14.31 18.58
CA GLY A 248 9.48 -14.25 17.37
C GLY A 248 9.81 -13.08 16.43
N ASP A 249 10.96 -12.42 16.59
CA ASP A 249 11.45 -11.43 15.64
C ASP A 249 12.05 -12.10 14.40
N LEU A 250 11.77 -11.55 13.22
CA LEU A 250 12.34 -12.00 11.95
C LEU A 250 13.79 -11.54 11.82
N ILE A 251 14.76 -12.43 12.03
CA ILE A 251 16.19 -12.10 12.06
C ILE A 251 16.89 -12.29 10.71
N SER A 252 16.32 -13.11 9.82
CA SER A 252 16.88 -13.35 8.49
C SER A 252 15.78 -13.64 7.48
N ALA A 253 15.93 -13.11 6.27
CA ALA A 253 15.04 -13.38 5.17
C ALA A 253 15.79 -13.53 3.85
N LYS A 254 15.51 -14.62 3.14
CA LYS A 254 16.07 -14.95 1.83
C LYS A 254 15.00 -14.86 0.75
N ASP A 255 15.35 -14.22 -0.35
CA ASP A 255 14.51 -14.11 -1.53
C ASP A 255 14.58 -15.36 -2.44
N GLU A 256 13.83 -15.38 -3.54
CA GLU A 256 13.80 -16.54 -4.47
C GLU A 256 15.15 -16.85 -5.14
N HIS A 257 16.11 -15.92 -5.05
CA HIS A 257 17.47 -16.06 -5.57
C HIS A 257 18.50 -16.35 -4.48
N GLY A 258 18.06 -16.49 -3.22
CA GLY A 258 18.92 -16.72 -2.07
C GLY A 258 19.64 -15.47 -1.55
N ASN A 259 19.32 -14.27 -2.05
CA ASN A 259 19.87 -13.04 -1.45
C ASN A 259 19.26 -12.84 -0.08
N GLN A 260 20.11 -12.56 0.91
CA GLN A 260 19.72 -12.49 2.30
C GLN A 260 19.67 -11.03 2.79
N ARG A 261 18.73 -10.75 3.69
CA ARG A 261 18.71 -9.58 4.56
C ARG A 261 18.67 -10.04 6.01
N ASP A 262 19.32 -9.29 6.88
CA ASP A 262 19.43 -9.57 8.29
C ASP A 262 18.87 -8.39 9.10
N TYR A 263 18.32 -8.72 10.26
CA TYR A 263 17.65 -7.76 11.13
C TYR A 263 18.06 -8.01 12.59
N GLN A 264 18.25 -6.92 13.34
CA GLN A 264 18.55 -6.93 14.77
C GLN A 264 17.52 -6.08 15.50
N TYR A 265 17.15 -6.50 16.71
CA TYR A 265 16.04 -5.93 17.45
C TYR A 265 16.37 -5.71 18.92
N LYS A 266 15.60 -4.81 19.52
CA LYS A 266 15.43 -4.68 20.97
C LYS A 266 13.94 -4.42 21.26
N ASN A 267 13.26 -5.34 21.96
CA ASN A 267 11.80 -5.25 22.24
C ASN A 267 10.94 -5.06 20.97
N HIS A 268 11.20 -5.89 19.94
CA HIS A 268 10.58 -5.83 18.62
C HIS A 268 10.84 -4.54 17.82
N LEU A 269 11.61 -3.59 18.35
CA LEU A 269 12.10 -2.42 17.61
C LEU A 269 13.38 -2.80 16.86
N ILE A 270 13.38 -2.67 15.54
CA ILE A 270 14.58 -2.86 14.72
C ILE A 270 15.65 -1.83 15.11
N THR A 271 16.82 -2.30 15.49
CA THR A 271 18.01 -1.48 15.77
C THR A 271 19.01 -1.51 14.62
N ARG A 272 18.95 -2.54 13.76
CA ARG A 272 19.74 -2.61 12.52
C ARG A 272 19.05 -3.50 11.48
N TYR A 273 19.12 -3.11 10.21
CA TYR A 273 18.72 -3.98 9.08
C TYR A 273 19.65 -3.80 7.88
N THR A 274 19.80 -4.84 7.05
CA THR A 274 20.68 -4.81 5.87
C THR A 274 19.95 -4.74 4.54
N ASP A 275 20.63 -4.19 3.53
CA ASP A 275 20.30 -4.47 2.12
C ASP A 275 20.82 -5.86 1.69
N ARG A 276 20.54 -6.25 0.43
CA ARG A 276 20.97 -7.54 -0.13
C ARG A 276 22.49 -7.70 -0.28
N THR A 277 23.26 -6.62 -0.08
CA THR A 277 24.73 -6.63 -0.11
C THR A 277 25.35 -6.69 1.29
N GLY A 278 24.52 -6.70 2.34
CA GLY A 278 24.95 -6.72 3.73
C GLY A 278 25.20 -5.34 4.35
N ARG A 279 25.02 -4.24 3.60
CA ARG A 279 25.18 -2.88 4.12
C ARG A 279 24.00 -2.53 5.04
N GLY A 280 24.30 -2.09 6.25
CA GLY A 280 23.33 -1.84 7.29
C GLY A 280 22.86 -0.38 7.41
N VAL A 281 21.61 -0.24 7.84
CA VAL A 281 21.04 0.96 8.45
C VAL A 281 20.85 0.66 9.93
N ASN A 282 21.30 1.58 10.79
CA ASN A 282 21.21 1.49 12.24
C ASN A 282 20.23 2.52 12.78
N LEU A 283 19.46 2.14 13.80
CA LEU A 283 18.41 2.94 14.41
C LEU A 283 18.56 2.96 15.93
N GLU A 284 18.34 4.12 16.53
CA GLU A 284 18.20 4.27 17.98
C GLU A 284 16.82 4.83 18.32
N TRP A 285 16.29 4.43 19.48
CA TRP A 285 14.93 4.70 19.93
C TRP A 285 14.94 5.41 21.29
N ASP A 286 13.94 6.25 21.55
CA ASP A 286 13.73 6.90 22.84
C ASP A 286 13.19 5.97 23.95
N GLY A 287 12.85 4.73 23.61
CA GLY A 287 12.23 3.77 24.51
C GLY A 287 12.21 2.34 23.98
N SER A 288 11.34 1.52 24.58
CA SER A 288 11.20 0.08 24.28
C SER A 288 9.78 -0.36 23.91
N SER A 289 8.81 0.55 23.94
CA SER A 289 7.42 0.29 23.57
C SER A 289 7.20 0.35 22.06
N ALA A 290 6.05 -0.11 21.57
CA ALA A 290 5.64 0.10 20.18
C ALA A 290 5.40 1.59 19.84
N THR A 291 5.13 2.43 20.83
CA THR A 291 4.91 3.87 20.63
C THR A 291 6.19 4.69 20.67
N SER A 292 7.34 4.05 20.93
CA SER A 292 8.67 4.70 20.96
C SER A 292 9.01 5.31 19.62
N LYS A 293 9.71 6.44 19.63
CA LYS A 293 10.09 7.19 18.45
C LYS A 293 11.58 6.99 18.14
N ALA A 294 11.91 6.86 16.87
CA ALA A 294 13.31 6.83 16.44
C ALA A 294 13.97 8.19 16.71
N ILE A 295 15.18 8.19 17.26
CA ILE A 295 15.93 9.41 17.61
C ILE A 295 17.20 9.56 16.78
N ARG A 296 17.64 8.49 16.10
CA ARG A 296 18.85 8.49 15.27
C ARG A 296 18.76 7.44 14.17
N GLU A 297 19.28 7.78 13.00
CA GLU A 297 19.48 6.88 11.86
C GLU A 297 20.87 7.11 11.29
N PHE A 298 21.61 6.05 10.99
CA PHE A 298 22.96 6.13 10.42
C PHE A 298 23.35 4.83 9.69
N ALA A 299 24.20 4.93 8.66
CA ALA A 299 24.79 3.76 8.01
C ALA A 299 25.87 3.11 8.88
N ASP A 300 26.28 1.88 8.57
CA ASP A 300 27.33 1.15 9.32
C ASP A 300 28.67 1.91 9.41
N ASP A 301 29.00 2.73 8.41
CA ASP A 301 30.20 3.59 8.39
C ASP A 301 29.99 4.95 9.09
N GLY A 302 28.82 5.17 9.69
CA GLY A 302 28.41 6.43 10.31
C GLY A 302 27.91 7.50 9.33
N SER A 303 27.93 7.23 8.02
CA SER A 303 27.45 8.19 7.02
C SER A 303 25.94 8.37 7.03
N ASN A 304 25.48 9.45 6.38
CA ASN A 304 24.06 9.82 6.26
C ASN A 304 23.35 9.94 7.63
N GLU A 305 24.09 10.27 8.69
CA GLU A 305 23.52 10.39 10.02
C GLU A 305 22.47 11.51 10.08
N ILE A 306 21.34 11.19 10.72
CA ILE A 306 20.38 12.18 11.21
C ILE A 306 20.06 11.93 12.68
N ARG A 307 19.73 13.00 13.39
CA ARG A 307 19.16 12.97 14.75
C ARG A 307 17.79 13.65 14.74
N LEU A 308 16.84 13.08 15.46
CA LEU A 308 15.48 13.58 15.56
C LEU A 308 15.17 14.04 16.98
N SER A 309 14.55 15.20 17.11
CA SER A 309 14.01 15.72 18.38
C SER A 309 12.51 15.97 18.23
N TRP A 310 11.75 15.44 19.19
CA TRP A 310 10.28 15.41 19.16
C TRP A 310 9.71 16.47 20.10
N HIS A 311 8.77 17.28 19.60
CA HIS A 311 8.12 18.36 20.34
C HIS A 311 6.60 18.19 20.26
N ASP A 312 6.04 17.30 21.09
CA ASP A 312 4.64 16.87 20.99
C ASP A 312 3.63 18.01 21.18
N ASP A 313 3.89 18.93 22.12
CA ASP A 313 3.04 20.10 22.38
C ASP A 313 2.89 21.02 21.15
N LEU A 314 3.89 21.00 20.26
CA LEU A 314 3.93 21.79 19.04
C LEU A 314 3.59 20.98 17.78
N ARG A 315 3.40 19.66 17.91
CA ARG A 315 3.38 18.70 16.77
C ARG A 315 4.52 19.03 15.79
N LEU A 316 5.73 19.10 16.34
CA LEU A 316 6.93 19.51 15.63
C LEU A 316 8.01 18.44 15.79
N THR A 317 8.72 18.19 14.69
CA THR A 317 9.94 17.37 14.68
C THR A 317 11.08 18.18 14.11
N THR A 318 12.19 18.21 14.85
CA THR A 318 13.45 18.81 14.40
C THR A 318 14.36 17.70 13.91
N VAL A 319 14.77 17.79 12.65
CA VAL A 319 15.70 16.83 12.01
C VAL A 319 17.03 17.52 11.81
N ARG A 320 18.07 16.99 12.45
CA ARG A 320 19.45 17.50 12.36
C ARG A 320 20.31 16.54 11.55
N ASN A 321 20.92 17.01 10.47
CA ASN A 321 21.82 16.20 9.65
C ASN A 321 23.23 16.09 10.27
N ALA A 322 24.11 15.30 9.64
CA ALA A 322 25.50 15.11 10.07
C ALA A 322 26.36 16.40 10.07
N HIS A 323 25.98 17.41 9.28
CA HIS A 323 26.65 18.73 9.25
C HIS A 323 26.16 19.68 10.35
N GLY A 324 25.05 19.31 11.01
CA GLY A 324 24.42 20.09 12.05
C GLY A 324 23.32 21.03 11.57
N ASP A 325 22.97 21.00 10.28
CA ASP A 325 21.84 21.77 9.75
C ASP A 325 20.53 21.15 10.24
N GLU A 326 19.57 22.02 10.57
CA GLU A 326 18.27 21.63 11.11
C GLU A 326 17.14 21.95 10.13
N THR A 327 16.22 21.01 9.96
CA THR A 327 14.96 21.21 9.25
C THR A 327 13.81 20.88 10.21
N LEU A 328 12.83 21.79 10.28
CA LEU A 328 11.71 21.70 11.20
C LEU A 328 10.46 21.30 10.42
N TYR A 329 9.76 20.28 10.90
CA TYR A 329 8.53 19.76 10.30
C TYR A 329 7.36 19.93 11.25
N TYR A 330 6.31 20.63 10.81
CA TYR A 330 5.09 20.84 11.59
C TYR A 330 3.93 20.03 11.02
N PHE A 331 3.15 19.42 11.92
CA PHE A 331 2.05 18.52 11.58
C PHE A 331 0.69 19.01 12.10
N ASP A 332 -0.36 18.69 11.36
CA ASP A 332 -1.73 18.83 11.82
C ASP A 332 -2.09 17.74 12.86
N ALA A 333 -3.31 17.77 13.38
CA ALA A 333 -3.76 16.80 14.40
C ALA A 333 -3.77 15.34 13.92
N LEU A 334 -3.77 15.11 12.61
CA LEU A 334 -3.80 13.80 11.97
C LEU A 334 -2.42 13.38 11.46
N GLY A 335 -1.37 14.17 11.73
CA GLY A 335 0.01 13.85 11.35
C GLY A 335 0.38 14.28 9.94
N TYR A 336 -0.45 15.05 9.24
CA TYR A 336 -0.08 15.59 7.92
C TYR A 336 0.81 16.82 8.08
N THR A 337 1.94 16.83 7.37
CA THR A 337 2.83 17.99 7.30
C THR A 337 2.11 19.17 6.64
N TYR A 338 2.09 20.31 7.31
CA TYR A 338 1.54 21.56 6.76
C TYR A 338 2.58 22.66 6.60
N ARG A 339 3.74 22.56 7.28
CA ARG A 339 4.83 23.53 7.19
C ARG A 339 6.20 22.86 7.38
N ILE A 340 7.16 23.27 6.57
CA ILE A 340 8.57 22.89 6.68
C ILE A 340 9.41 24.15 6.73
N ILE A 341 10.36 24.25 7.67
CA ILE A 341 11.35 25.33 7.73
C ILE A 341 12.73 24.73 7.50
N TYR A 342 13.40 25.20 6.45
CA TYR A 342 14.73 24.74 6.04
C TYR A 342 15.86 25.45 6.81
N PRO A 343 17.12 24.95 6.74
CA PRO A 343 18.25 25.56 7.44
C PRO A 343 18.51 27.03 7.08
N ASP A 344 18.13 27.45 5.88
CA ASP A 344 18.23 28.83 5.40
C ASP A 344 17.03 29.71 5.82
N ASN A 345 16.12 29.19 6.65
CA ASN A 345 14.84 29.76 7.06
C ASN A 345 13.82 29.94 5.92
N SER A 346 14.08 29.40 4.73
CA SER A 346 13.03 29.31 3.72
C SER A 346 11.95 28.33 4.18
N GLU A 347 10.71 28.58 3.75
CA GLU A 347 9.56 27.83 4.22
C GLU A 347 8.75 27.23 3.08
N GLU A 348 8.25 26.03 3.31
CA GLU A 348 7.32 25.35 2.42
C GLU A 348 6.00 25.10 3.16
N TRP A 349 4.87 25.38 2.51
CA TRP A 349 3.55 25.24 3.13
C TRP A 349 2.62 24.35 2.29
N LEU A 350 1.87 23.49 2.98
CA LEU A 350 0.95 22.54 2.38
C LEU A 350 -0.43 22.75 2.99
N PHE A 351 -1.40 23.05 2.15
CA PHE A 351 -2.80 23.27 2.56
C PHE A 351 -3.66 22.14 2.03
N ARG A 352 -4.49 21.57 2.88
CA ARG A 352 -5.37 20.44 2.54
C ARG A 352 -6.82 20.77 2.86
N ASP A 353 -7.74 20.16 2.12
CA ASP A 353 -9.17 20.15 2.45
C ASP A 353 -9.49 19.13 3.57
N ASP A 354 -10.77 18.99 3.89
CA ASP A 354 -11.25 18.09 4.94
C ASP A 354 -11.01 16.60 4.61
N TYR A 355 -10.92 16.25 3.32
CA TYR A 355 -10.61 14.89 2.84
C TYR A 355 -9.12 14.65 2.59
N LYS A 356 -8.30 15.61 3.03
CA LYS A 356 -6.83 15.59 2.97
C LYS A 356 -6.26 15.64 1.55
N ASN A 357 -7.05 16.09 0.57
CA ASN A 357 -6.52 16.44 -0.74
C ASN A 357 -5.71 17.73 -0.63
N LEU A 358 -4.59 17.82 -1.35
CA LEU A 358 -3.74 19.02 -1.35
C LEU A 358 -4.41 20.10 -2.20
N VAL A 359 -4.81 21.23 -1.61
CA VAL A 359 -5.46 22.33 -2.34
C VAL A 359 -4.49 23.45 -2.72
N LYS A 360 -3.37 23.57 -1.99
CA LYS A 360 -2.31 24.53 -2.30
C LYS A 360 -0.95 24.07 -1.77
N HIS A 361 0.09 24.29 -2.56
CA HIS A 361 1.49 24.07 -2.17
C HIS A 361 2.27 25.35 -2.41
N VAL A 362 2.78 25.97 -1.35
CA VAL A 362 3.70 27.12 -1.45
C VAL A 362 5.12 26.61 -1.30
N TYR A 363 5.96 26.89 -2.29
CA TYR A 363 7.36 26.50 -2.33
C TYR A 363 8.26 27.48 -1.54
N PRO A 364 9.50 27.08 -1.22
CA PRO A 364 10.49 27.95 -0.55
C PRO A 364 10.75 29.29 -1.23
N ASP A 365 10.60 29.38 -2.56
CA ASP A 365 10.76 30.61 -3.33
C ASP A 365 9.50 31.50 -3.34
N GLY A 366 8.44 31.09 -2.64
CA GLY A 366 7.15 31.78 -2.57
C GLY A 366 6.21 31.49 -3.74
N SER A 367 6.65 30.76 -4.76
CA SER A 367 5.80 30.30 -5.85
C SER A 367 4.77 29.28 -5.33
N SER A 368 3.65 29.07 -6.02
CA SER A 368 2.65 28.11 -5.54
C SER A 368 1.84 27.40 -6.59
N ASP A 369 1.60 26.11 -6.35
CA ASP A 369 0.60 25.30 -7.05
C ASP A 369 -0.76 25.38 -6.33
N ARG A 370 -1.86 25.29 -7.10
CA ARG A 370 -3.23 25.17 -6.58
C ARG A 370 -4.00 24.07 -7.30
N TYR A 371 -4.92 23.45 -6.58
CA TYR A 371 -5.67 22.29 -7.05
C TYR A 371 -7.16 22.43 -6.70
N GLU A 372 -8.03 22.03 -7.62
CA GLU A 372 -9.48 21.96 -7.41
C GLU A 372 -9.97 20.54 -7.71
N TYR A 373 -10.89 20.05 -6.88
CA TYR A 373 -11.42 18.69 -6.94
C TYR A 373 -12.94 18.68 -7.10
N ASP A 374 -13.47 17.62 -7.68
CA ASP A 374 -14.91 17.38 -7.75
C ASP A 374 -15.46 16.77 -6.44
N ALA A 375 -16.76 16.44 -6.43
CA ALA A 375 -17.42 15.86 -5.28
C ALA A 375 -17.00 14.41 -4.96
N ASN A 376 -16.27 13.74 -5.86
CA ASN A 376 -15.72 12.40 -5.72
C ASN A 376 -14.18 12.43 -5.49
N ASP A 377 -13.63 13.61 -5.17
CA ASP A 377 -12.21 13.86 -4.96
C ASP A 377 -11.35 13.72 -6.23
N ASN A 378 -11.91 13.72 -7.44
CA ASN A 378 -11.12 13.74 -8.67
C ASN A 378 -10.56 15.15 -8.95
N LEU A 379 -9.29 15.26 -9.34
CA LEU A 379 -8.68 16.55 -9.68
C LEU A 379 -9.31 17.13 -10.94
N LEU A 380 -10.03 18.25 -10.84
CA LEU A 380 -10.61 18.99 -11.97
C LEU A 380 -9.64 20.00 -12.59
N LEU A 381 -8.88 20.70 -11.74
CA LEU A 381 -8.02 21.80 -12.17
C LEU A 381 -6.70 21.77 -11.41
N TYR A 382 -5.61 21.86 -12.16
CA TYR A 382 -4.27 22.12 -11.63
C TYR A 382 -3.77 23.47 -12.15
N ILE A 383 -3.53 24.41 -11.24
CA ILE A 383 -3.00 25.74 -11.52
C ILE A 383 -1.54 25.79 -11.09
N ARG A 384 -0.64 26.03 -12.04
CA ARG A 384 0.81 26.15 -11.84
C ARG A 384 1.19 27.52 -11.27
N PRO A 385 2.45 27.73 -10.88
CA PRO A 385 2.87 29.00 -10.29
C PRO A 385 2.87 30.17 -11.28
N ASP A 386 2.87 29.88 -12.58
CA ASP A 386 2.73 30.86 -13.67
C ASP A 386 1.27 31.10 -14.11
N ASP A 387 0.30 30.65 -13.28
CA ASP A 387 -1.14 30.66 -13.53
C ASP A 387 -1.60 29.85 -14.76
N SER A 388 -0.69 29.10 -15.39
CA SER A 388 -1.05 28.17 -16.46
C SER A 388 -1.83 26.98 -15.88
N THR A 389 -2.85 26.52 -16.59
CA THR A 389 -3.81 25.54 -16.06
C THR A 389 -3.83 24.25 -16.84
N VAL A 390 -3.99 23.13 -16.11
CA VAL A 390 -4.35 21.83 -16.68
C VAL A 390 -5.74 21.49 -16.19
N GLN A 391 -6.66 21.21 -17.13
CA GLN A 391 -8.03 20.83 -16.83
C GLN A 391 -8.25 19.36 -17.09
N MET A 392 -9.05 18.72 -16.24
CA MET A 392 -9.43 17.33 -16.36
C MET A 392 -10.95 17.20 -16.34
N ALA A 393 -11.49 16.19 -17.02
CA ALA A 393 -12.88 15.82 -16.90
C ALA A 393 -13.02 14.30 -16.77
N TYR A 394 -14.01 13.89 -15.98
CA TYR A 394 -14.27 12.50 -15.63
C TYR A 394 -15.69 12.11 -16.05
N ASP A 395 -15.89 10.82 -16.30
CA ASP A 395 -17.23 10.25 -16.47
C ASP A 395 -17.88 9.89 -15.12
N ASP A 396 -19.05 9.26 -15.16
CA ASP A 396 -19.83 8.84 -13.98
C ASP A 396 -19.19 7.68 -13.20
N LYS A 397 -18.12 7.07 -13.74
CA LYS A 397 -17.33 6.00 -13.12
C LYS A 397 -15.95 6.48 -12.66
N ASP A 398 -15.78 7.79 -12.48
CA ASP A 398 -14.52 8.46 -12.10
C ASP A 398 -13.36 8.18 -13.07
N GLN A 399 -13.65 7.94 -14.36
CA GLN A 399 -12.64 7.66 -15.38
C GLN A 399 -12.28 8.94 -16.12
N LEU A 400 -10.97 9.21 -16.24
CA LEU A 400 -10.45 10.42 -16.89
C LEU A 400 -10.69 10.40 -18.40
N ILE A 401 -11.72 11.11 -18.87
CA ILE A 401 -12.13 11.16 -20.29
C ILE A 401 -11.50 12.31 -21.08
N ARG A 402 -11.02 13.36 -20.40
CA ARG A 402 -10.42 14.52 -21.07
C ARG A 402 -9.30 15.16 -20.24
N ILE A 403 -8.21 15.53 -20.88
CA ILE A 403 -7.17 16.42 -20.34
C ILE A 403 -7.00 17.60 -21.30
N THR A 404 -6.90 18.81 -20.76
CA THR A 404 -6.52 20.03 -21.51
C THR A 404 -5.27 20.61 -20.88
N ASP A 405 -4.19 20.79 -21.66
CA ASP A 405 -2.99 21.45 -21.17
C ASP A 405 -3.12 22.99 -21.25
N PRO A 406 -2.14 23.75 -20.73
CA PRO A 406 -2.24 25.21 -20.75
C PRO A 406 -2.17 25.85 -22.13
N LEU A 407 -1.77 25.10 -23.16
CA LEU A 407 -1.73 25.55 -24.56
C LEU A 407 -3.05 25.24 -25.30
N GLY A 408 -4.03 24.64 -24.61
CA GLY A 408 -5.30 24.23 -25.19
C GLY A 408 -5.24 22.92 -25.96
N ASN A 409 -4.14 22.17 -25.87
CA ASN A 409 -4.05 20.83 -26.43
C ASN A 409 -4.95 19.88 -25.65
N ILE A 410 -5.70 19.03 -26.36
CA ILE A 410 -6.70 18.15 -25.76
C ILE A 410 -6.32 16.69 -25.98
N TRP A 411 -6.35 15.90 -24.91
CA TRP A 411 -6.36 14.45 -24.96
C TRP A 411 -7.75 13.95 -24.60
N LEU A 412 -8.26 12.99 -25.37
CA LEU A 412 -9.55 12.35 -25.11
C LEU A 412 -9.36 10.86 -24.90
N ARG A 413 -10.18 10.29 -24.02
CA ARG A 413 -10.19 8.86 -23.71
C ARG A 413 -11.61 8.32 -23.74
N GLU A 414 -11.74 7.11 -24.28
CA GLU A 414 -12.98 6.35 -24.30
C GLU A 414 -12.72 5.01 -23.60
N TYR A 415 -13.65 4.58 -22.77
CA TYR A 415 -13.56 3.36 -21.99
C TYR A 415 -14.70 2.39 -22.32
N ASP A 416 -14.49 1.09 -22.10
CA ASP A 416 -15.56 0.10 -22.15
C ASP A 416 -16.36 0.07 -20.84
N ASP A 417 -17.44 -0.73 -20.81
CA ASP A 417 -18.28 -0.84 -19.61
C ASP A 417 -17.53 -1.35 -18.37
N LYS A 418 -16.46 -2.12 -18.57
CA LYS A 418 -15.56 -2.64 -17.54
C LYS A 418 -14.46 -1.64 -17.14
N GLY A 419 -14.44 -0.45 -17.76
CA GLY A 419 -13.47 0.61 -17.51
C GLY A 419 -12.10 0.40 -18.18
N ASN A 420 -11.97 -0.49 -19.16
CA ASN A 420 -10.74 -0.63 -19.94
C ASN A 420 -10.67 0.47 -21.01
N LEU A 421 -9.48 1.04 -21.24
CA LEU A 421 -9.28 2.14 -22.19
C LEU A 421 -9.44 1.62 -23.63
N LEU A 422 -10.52 1.94 -24.33
CA LEU A 422 -10.75 1.53 -25.71
C LEU A 422 -9.98 2.38 -26.71
N LYS A 423 -9.85 3.68 -26.43
CA LYS A 423 -9.29 4.63 -27.38
C LYS A 423 -8.71 5.84 -26.66
N GLU A 424 -7.59 6.31 -27.16
CA GLU A 424 -6.98 7.58 -26.79
C GLU A 424 -6.78 8.43 -28.04
N ILE A 425 -7.16 9.70 -28.00
CA ILE A 425 -6.94 10.68 -29.06
C ILE A 425 -5.96 11.73 -28.53
N ASP A 426 -4.86 11.94 -29.24
CA ASP A 426 -3.89 12.97 -28.91
C ASP A 426 -4.28 14.36 -29.47
N PRO A 427 -3.57 15.44 -29.10
CA PRO A 427 -3.86 16.78 -29.59
C PRO A 427 -3.71 16.97 -31.10
N LYS A 428 -2.99 16.06 -31.76
CA LYS A 428 -2.82 16.03 -33.23
C LYS A 428 -3.92 15.21 -33.90
N GLN A 429 -4.93 14.78 -33.15
CA GLN A 429 -6.05 13.95 -33.57
C GLN A 429 -5.67 12.52 -33.98
N TYR A 430 -4.49 12.04 -33.61
CA TYR A 430 -4.14 10.64 -33.81
C TYR A 430 -4.84 9.78 -32.76
N ALA A 431 -5.57 8.77 -33.24
CA ALA A 431 -6.27 7.83 -32.38
C ALA A 431 -5.45 6.54 -32.21
N THR A 432 -5.14 6.20 -30.97
CA THR A 432 -4.66 4.87 -30.59
C THR A 432 -5.84 4.07 -30.07
N ARG A 433 -6.06 2.85 -30.58
CA ARG A 433 -7.13 1.95 -30.15
C ARG A 433 -6.54 0.74 -29.45
N TYR A 434 -7.22 0.29 -28.41
CA TYR A 434 -6.83 -0.88 -27.64
C TYR A 434 -7.91 -1.93 -27.74
N SER A 435 -7.48 -3.18 -27.77
CA SER A 435 -8.32 -4.35 -27.66
C SER A 435 -7.75 -5.23 -26.57
N TYR A 436 -8.60 -5.63 -25.63
CA TYR A 436 -8.20 -6.46 -24.52
C TYR A 436 -8.51 -7.92 -24.84
N ASN A 437 -7.63 -8.80 -24.43
CA ASN A 437 -7.96 -10.21 -24.37
C ASN A 437 -9.08 -10.43 -23.34
N PRO A 438 -9.99 -11.39 -23.59
CA PRO A 438 -11.03 -11.76 -22.65
C PRO A 438 -10.51 -12.15 -21.26
#